data_AF-A0A562W8P9-F1
#
_entry.id   AF-A0A562W8P9-F1
#
_cell.length_a   1.000
_cell.length_b   1.000
_cell.length_c   1.000
_cell.angle_alpha   90.00
_cell.angle_beta   90.00
_cell.angle_gamma   90.00
#
_symmetry.space_group_name_H-M   'P 1'
#
loop_
_entity.id
_entity.type
_entity.pdbx_description
1 polymer ?
#
loop_
_entity_poly.entity_id
_entity_poly.type
_entity_poly.pdbx_seq_one_letter_code
_entity_poly.pdbx_strand_id
1 'polypeptide(L)'
;MTVVAWLVFITAAILEVAGDAVIRKGLRGSVVWFIVFGFLMLGCYGVVVNTVKWDFSRLLGVYVAVFAVVSILAGRLVFKETIPVTTWVGLAIIVVGGAVIQTGQG
;
A
#
# COMPACT_ATOMS: atom_id res chain seq x y z
N MET A 1 13.86 -7.58 -17.04
CA MET A 1 12.71 -6.66 -16.82
C MET A 1 12.06 -6.80 -15.44
N THR A 2 12.68 -7.50 -14.48
CA THR A 2 12.10 -7.81 -13.17
C THR A 2 12.46 -6.80 -12.07
N VAL A 3 13.71 -6.31 -12.04
CA VAL A 3 14.19 -5.41 -10.97
C VAL A 3 13.47 -4.05 -10.99
N VAL A 4 13.20 -3.50 -12.18
CA VAL A 4 12.47 -2.23 -12.32
C VAL A 4 11.04 -2.37 -11.82
N ALA A 5 10.37 -3.49 -12.09
CA ALA A 5 9.02 -3.75 -11.60
C ALA A 5 8.99 -3.81 -10.06
N TRP A 6 9.94 -4.52 -9.44
CA TRP A 6 10.07 -4.58 -7.98
C TRP A 6 10.38 -3.22 -7.35
N LEU A 7 11.27 -2.42 -7.97
CA LEU A 7 11.58 -1.07 -7.50
C LEU A 7 10.38 -0.14 -7.61
N VAL A 8 9.64 -0.20 -8.72
CA VAL A 8 8.39 0.53 -8.91
C VAL A 8 7.39 0.13 -7.83
N PHE A 9 7.30 -1.15 -7.48
CA PHE A 9 6.40 -1.66 -6.46
C PHE A 9 6.73 -1.19 -5.04
N ILE A 10 8.02 -1.23 -4.67
CA ILE A 10 8.47 -0.76 -3.36
C ILE A 10 8.25 0.75 -3.25
N THR A 11 8.60 1.48 -4.31
CA THR A 11 8.39 2.93 -4.37
C THR A 11 6.88 3.26 -4.30
N ALA A 12 6.06 2.48 -5.00
CA ALA A 12 4.60 2.57 -4.97
C ALA A 12 4.03 2.37 -3.56
N ALA A 13 4.40 1.29 -2.88
CA ALA A 13 3.92 1.02 -1.53
C ALA A 13 4.34 2.11 -0.53
N ILE A 14 5.57 2.63 -0.67
CA ILE A 14 6.04 3.76 0.16
C ILE A 14 5.22 5.02 -0.13
N LEU A 15 4.97 5.32 -1.41
CA LEU A 15 4.23 6.52 -1.83
C LEU A 15 2.76 6.46 -1.39
N GLU A 16 2.14 5.29 -1.46
CA GLU A 16 0.75 5.07 -1.04
C GLU A 16 0.60 5.30 0.46
N VAL A 17 1.47 4.67 1.25
CA VAL A 17 1.46 4.82 2.71
C VAL A 17 1.83 6.23 3.16
N ALA A 18 2.77 6.88 2.46
CA ALA A 18 3.08 8.28 2.72
C ALA A 18 1.89 9.20 2.35
N GLY A 19 1.23 8.95 1.23
CA GLY A 19 0.03 9.68 0.80
C GLY A 19 -1.10 9.60 1.82
N ASP A 20 -1.41 8.39 2.29
CA ASP A 20 -2.41 8.16 3.34
C ASP A 20 -2.05 8.86 4.65
N ALA A 21 -0.76 8.81 5.04
CA ALA A 21 -0.31 9.49 6.25
C ALA A 21 -0.46 11.02 6.15
N VAL A 22 -0.15 11.59 4.98
CA VAL A 22 -0.27 13.03 4.71
C VAL A 22 -1.75 13.46 4.66
N ILE A 23 -2.63 12.68 4.05
CA ILE A 23 -4.09 12.94 4.07
C ILE A 23 -4.63 12.90 5.49
N ARG A 24 -4.25 11.88 6.29
CA ARG A 24 -4.68 11.75 7.69
C ARG A 24 -4.21 12.94 8.53
N LYS A 25 -2.99 13.44 8.28
CA LYS A 25 -2.47 14.66 8.92
C LYS A 25 -3.22 15.92 8.48
N GLY A 26 -3.55 16.03 7.20
CA GLY A 26 -4.37 17.13 6.65
C GLY A 26 -5.78 17.15 7.23
N LEU A 27 -6.43 16.00 7.36
CA LEU A 27 -7.77 15.85 7.96
C LEU A 27 -7.79 16.18 9.45
N ARG A 28 -6.77 15.76 10.21
CA ARG A 28 -6.67 16.08 11.65
C ARG A 28 -6.26 17.53 11.92
N GLY A 29 -5.55 18.18 10.99
CA GLY A 29 -5.09 19.57 11.13
C GLY A 29 -5.95 20.61 10.41
N SER A 30 -7.02 20.21 9.71
CA SER A 30 -7.83 21.07 8.80
C SER A 30 -7.01 21.82 7.74
N VAL A 31 -5.87 21.27 7.33
CA VAL A 31 -5.01 21.88 6.30
C VAL A 31 -5.24 21.17 4.97
N VAL A 32 -6.11 21.76 4.15
CA VAL A 32 -6.54 21.23 2.83
C VAL A 32 -5.35 20.95 1.90
N TRP A 33 -4.27 21.72 2.01
CA TRP A 33 -3.08 21.54 1.16
C TRP A 33 -2.39 20.17 1.34
N PHE A 34 -2.38 19.63 2.56
CA PHE A 34 -1.87 18.27 2.79
C PHE A 34 -2.78 17.21 2.16
N ILE A 35 -4.10 17.42 2.18
CA ILE A 35 -5.06 16.49 1.55
C ILE A 35 -4.84 16.43 0.03
N VAL A 36 -4.72 17.58 -0.62
CA VAL A 36 -4.47 17.67 -2.07
C VAL A 36 -3.12 17.05 -2.45
N PHE A 37 -2.09 17.29 -1.64
CA PHE A 37 -0.76 16.72 -1.89
C PHE A 37 -0.75 15.20 -1.77
N GLY A 38 -1.41 14.64 -0.74
CA GLY A 38 -1.55 13.18 -0.62
C GLY A 38 -2.40 12.57 -1.74
N PHE A 39 -3.43 13.26 -2.21
CA PHE A 39 -4.23 12.83 -3.37
C PHE A 39 -3.39 12.78 -4.66
N LEU A 40 -2.54 13.79 -4.89
CA LEU A 40 -1.61 13.80 -6.03
C LEU A 40 -0.59 12.66 -5.94
N MET A 41 -0.04 12.39 -4.74
CA MET A 41 0.86 11.25 -4.53
C MET A 41 0.17 9.93 -4.87
N LEU A 42 -1.03 9.69 -4.34
CA LEU A 42 -1.83 8.49 -4.63
C LEU A 42 -2.18 8.38 -6.12
N GLY A 43 -2.59 9.48 -6.75
CA GLY A 43 -2.92 9.53 -8.18
C GLY A 43 -1.73 9.19 -9.07
N CYS A 44 -0.56 9.80 -8.81
CA CYS A 44 0.68 9.49 -9.54
C CYS A 44 1.09 8.02 -9.37
N TYR A 45 0.99 7.50 -8.14
CA TYR A 45 1.26 6.08 -7.87
C TYR A 45 0.33 5.16 -8.69
N GLY A 46 -0.99 5.41 -8.67
CA GLY A 46 -1.97 4.56 -9.35
C GLY A 46 -1.72 4.48 -10.86
N VAL A 47 -1.29 5.59 -11.48
CA VAL A 47 -0.89 5.63 -12.90
C VAL A 47 0.35 4.79 -13.15
N VAL A 48 1.37 4.90 -12.30
CA VAL A 48 2.64 4.17 -12.47
C VAL A 48 2.44 2.66 -12.35
N VAL A 49 1.67 2.18 -11.35
CA VAL A 49 1.41 0.75 -11.18
C VAL A 49 0.56 0.18 -12.32
N ASN A 50 -0.46 0.91 -12.79
CA ASN A 50 -1.29 0.45 -13.90
C ASN A 50 -0.58 0.47 -15.27
N THR A 51 0.54 1.19 -15.40
CA THR A 51 1.33 1.24 -16.64
C THR A 51 2.18 -0.02 -16.83
N VAL A 52 2.45 -0.78 -15.77
CA VAL A 52 3.26 -2.02 -15.83
C VAL A 52 2.41 -3.17 -16.36
N LYS A 53 2.75 -3.67 -17.56
CA LYS A 53 2.08 -4.78 -18.25
C LYS A 53 2.40 -6.16 -17.63
N TRP A 54 1.94 -6.41 -16.42
CA TRP A 54 1.96 -7.72 -15.78
C TRP A 54 0.52 -8.25 -15.61
N ASP A 55 0.37 -9.55 -15.36
CA ASP A 55 -0.94 -10.17 -15.09
C ASP A 55 -1.62 -9.48 -13.90
N PHE A 56 -2.60 -8.63 -14.23
CA PHE A 56 -3.27 -7.73 -13.29
C PHE A 56 -3.82 -8.47 -12.06
N SER A 57 -4.39 -9.67 -12.26
CA SER A 57 -4.98 -10.48 -11.19
C SER A 57 -3.96 -10.99 -10.17
N ARG A 58 -2.77 -11.44 -10.61
CA ARG A 58 -1.71 -11.87 -9.69
C ARG A 58 -1.05 -10.69 -9.01
N LEU A 59 -0.84 -9.62 -9.77
CA LEU A 59 -0.23 -8.39 -9.30
C LEU A 59 -1.07 -7.76 -8.17
N LEU A 60 -2.39 -7.70 -8.35
CA LEU A 60 -3.31 -7.14 -7.35
C LEU A 60 -3.27 -7.92 -6.02
N GLY A 61 -3.20 -9.24 -6.05
CA GLY A 61 -3.11 -10.07 -4.84
C GLY A 61 -1.84 -9.81 -4.02
N VAL A 62 -0.68 -9.80 -4.68
CA VAL A 62 0.61 -9.45 -4.04
C VAL A 62 0.64 -8.00 -3.61
N TYR A 63 0.06 -7.10 -4.41
CA TYR A 63 -0.04 -5.68 -4.13
C TYR A 63 -0.76 -5.42 -2.81
N VAL A 64 -1.97 -5.95 -2.67
CA VAL A 64 -2.79 -5.78 -1.48
C VAL A 64 -2.11 -6.35 -0.24
N ALA A 65 -1.41 -7.48 -0.36
CA ALA A 65 -0.64 -8.05 0.74
C ALA A 65 0.51 -7.15 1.19
N VAL A 66 1.33 -6.66 0.24
CA VAL A 66 2.44 -5.75 0.54
C VAL A 66 1.90 -4.43 1.12
N PHE A 67 0.87 -3.85 0.50
CA PHE A 67 0.21 -2.65 0.98
C PHE A 67 -0.28 -2.80 2.42
N ALA A 68 -0.99 -3.88 2.75
CA ALA A 68 -1.48 -4.13 4.10
C ALA A 68 -0.34 -4.20 5.13
N VAL A 69 0.78 -4.83 4.78
CA VAL A 69 1.98 -4.91 5.63
C VAL A 69 2.58 -3.52 5.85
N VAL A 70 2.82 -2.75 4.79
CA VAL A 70 3.42 -1.42 4.89
C VAL A 70 2.49 -0.45 5.64
N SER A 71 1.18 -0.51 5.40
CA SER A 71 0.18 0.33 6.06
C SER A 71 0.11 0.07 7.57
N ILE A 72 0.13 -1.20 8.00
CA ILE A 72 0.15 -1.55 9.43
C ILE A 72 1.49 -1.17 10.07
N LEU A 73 2.61 -1.39 9.38
CA LEU A 73 3.93 -0.96 9.85
C LEU A 73 4.02 0.56 10.01
N ALA A 74 3.51 1.33 9.06
CA ALA A 74 3.46 2.78 9.16
C ALA A 74 2.46 3.27 10.21
N GLY A 75 1.30 2.62 10.36
CA GLY A 75 0.39 2.81 11.48
C GLY A 75 1.12 2.71 12.83
N ARG A 76 1.95 1.67 12.97
CA ARG A 76 2.75 1.45 14.18
C ARG A 76 3.90 2.46 14.33
N LEU A 77 4.66 2.75 13.27
CA LEU A 77 5.89 3.54 13.33
C LEU A 77 5.63 5.05 13.30
N VAL A 78 4.71 5.51 12.45
CA VAL A 78 4.42 6.93 12.23
C VAL A 78 3.38 7.45 13.20
N PHE A 79 2.32 6.68 13.44
CA PHE A 79 1.23 7.09 14.33
C PHE A 79 1.40 6.62 15.77
N LYS A 80 2.40 5.75 16.04
CA LYS A 80 2.64 5.11 17.35
C LYS A 80 1.36 4.50 17.95
N GLU A 81 0.42 4.08 17.09
CA GLU A 81 -0.82 3.45 17.53
C GLU A 81 -0.51 2.05 18.07
N THR A 82 -1.10 1.71 19.21
CA THR A 82 -1.07 0.34 19.75
C THR A 82 -1.98 -0.53 18.90
N ILE A 83 -1.37 -1.20 17.91
CA ILE A 83 -2.10 -2.09 17.00
C ILE A 83 -2.52 -3.35 17.75
N PRO A 84 -3.83 -3.65 17.87
CA PRO A 84 -4.30 -4.81 18.61
C PRO A 84 -3.91 -6.12 17.92
N VAL A 85 -3.77 -7.20 18.69
CA VAL A 85 -3.34 -8.51 18.20
C VAL A 85 -4.28 -9.05 17.12
N THR A 86 -5.56 -8.70 17.17
CA THR A 86 -6.56 -9.06 16.14
C THR A 86 -6.23 -8.48 14.75
N THR A 87 -5.65 -7.27 14.68
CA THR A 87 -5.22 -6.66 13.42
C THR A 87 -4.02 -7.41 12.81
N TRP A 88 -3.13 -7.95 13.64
CA TRP A 88 -2.02 -8.80 13.17
C TRP A 88 -2.51 -10.13 12.60
N VAL A 89 -3.56 -10.72 13.19
CA VAL A 89 -4.21 -11.92 12.62
C VAL A 89 -4.87 -11.59 11.28
N GLY A 90 -5.55 -10.45 11.18
CA GLY A 90 -6.10 -9.96 9.91
C GLY A 90 -5.02 -9.78 8.84
N LEU A 91 -3.87 -9.19 9.21
CA LEU A 91 -2.73 -9.05 8.31
C LEU A 91 -2.21 -10.40 7.81
N ALA A 92 -2.07 -11.37 8.70
CA ALA A 92 -1.64 -12.72 8.32
C ALA A 92 -2.60 -13.34 7.29
N ILE A 93 -3.91 -13.16 7.45
CA ILE A 93 -4.92 -13.65 6.48
C ILE A 93 -4.76 -12.96 5.12
N ILE A 94 -4.54 -11.64 5.09
CA ILE A 94 -4.33 -10.90 3.84
C ILE A 94 -3.06 -11.39 3.12
N VAL A 95 -1.97 -11.59 3.86
CA VAL A 95 -0.72 -12.11 3.30
C VAL A 95 -0.90 -13.52 2.74
N VAL A 96 -1.59 -14.40 3.47
CA VAL A 96 -1.93 -15.76 3.00
C VAL A 96 -2.83 -15.69 1.76
N GLY A 97 -3.85 -14.83 1.75
CA GLY A 97 -4.73 -14.62 0.59
C GLY A 97 -3.96 -14.14 -0.64
N GLY A 98 -3.04 -13.18 -0.47
CA GLY A 98 -2.15 -12.73 -1.55
C GLY A 98 -1.22 -13.84 -2.06
N ALA A 99 -0.69 -14.66 -1.16
CA ALA A 99 0.11 -15.83 -1.53
C ALA A 99 -0.69 -16.87 -2.31
N VAL A 100 -1.94 -17.15 -1.90
CA VAL A 100 -2.85 -18.05 -2.62
C VAL A 100 -3.12 -17.54 -4.03
N ILE A 101 -3.44 -16.26 -4.18
CA ILE A 101 -3.67 -15.61 -5.50
C ILE A 101 -2.41 -15.72 -6.37
N GLN A 102 -1.22 -15.54 -5.80
CA GLN A 102 0.05 -15.67 -6.52
C GLN A 102 0.31 -17.12 -6.97
N THR A 103 -0.02 -18.11 -6.14
CA THR A 103 0.14 -19.53 -6.46
C THR A 103 -0.96 -20.07 -7.38
N GLY A 104 -2.04 -19.30 -7.58
CA GLY A 104 -3.11 -19.62 -8.52
C GLY A 104 -2.60 -19.63 -9.96
N GLN A 105 -2.27 -20.81 -10.46
CA GLN A 105 -2.07 -21.09 -11.88
C GLN A 105 -3.41 -21.51 -12.49
N GLY A 106 -4.18 -20.51 -12.93
CA GLY A 106 -5.30 -20.66 -13.85
C GLY A 106 -4.94 -19.99 -15.17
#